data_AF-F4S588-F1
#
_entry.id   AF-F4S588-F1
#
_cell.length_a   1.000
_cell.length_b   1.000
_cell.length_c   1.000
_cell.angle_alpha   90.00
_cell.angle_beta   90.00
_cell.angle_gamma   90.00
#
_symmetry.space_group_name_H-M   'P 1'
#
loop_
_entity.id
_entity.type
_entity.pdbx_description
1 polymer ?
#
loop_
_entity_poly.entity_id
_entity_poly.type
_entity_poly.pdbx_seq_one_letter_code
_entity_poly.pdbx_strand_id
1 'polypeptide(L)'
;MHMINQMSSDAKKQNHIRVPYSSHDCFFPYPPFESDDFSISSFAFPSVINHESEYPDWYKPKIDISVITNDRPNSLTRLMDSLSQADYYGDEVNLILNLEQTSDLQTRKLCTNYQWNQGSKIIRQRIIHAGLLPAVIESWYPSSLHDSYGVLLEDDVEVSTQFYGYDPITSPYLSPIPCSWGALFFPESWIGFQEFLSLRLSDSLKPKLDLEGSAILSPIRSTRWPKSWKKYLIEWVYLKGKVMLYPNFWNFKRFESESLSTNHLEKGTHIHESVEELIKKTFEVNLMMINTSNSLLSSIGLGHRHLPKLINLMCVDLWGEICSLDELLQRAWIGARALGFCDEDYEGNERLIGLNELVC
;
A
#
# COMPACT_ATOMS: atom_id res chain seq x y z
N MET A 1 3.99 20.42 -12.83
CA MET A 1 5.19 20.13 -12.00
C MET A 1 5.01 20.45 -10.51
N HIS A 2 3.87 20.09 -9.89
CA HIS A 2 3.70 20.17 -8.42
C HIS A 2 2.97 18.95 -7.81
N MET A 3 2.80 17.89 -8.59
CA MET A 3 2.20 16.62 -8.16
C MET A 3 3.22 15.66 -7.50
N ILE A 4 4.49 16.06 -7.45
CA ILE A 4 5.58 15.37 -6.71
C ILE A 4 5.61 15.80 -5.22
N ASN A 5 4.75 16.75 -4.80
CA ASN A 5 4.85 17.31 -3.45
C ASN A 5 4.30 16.43 -2.30
N GLN A 6 3.45 15.44 -2.58
CA GLN A 6 2.97 14.52 -1.54
C GLN A 6 3.94 13.36 -1.27
N MET A 7 4.82 13.04 -2.21
CA MET A 7 6.03 12.24 -1.92
C MET A 7 7.10 13.07 -1.18
N SER A 8 6.89 14.38 -0.99
CA SER A 8 7.91 15.37 -0.63
C SER A 8 7.66 16.18 0.65
N SER A 9 6.53 16.04 1.38
CA SER A 9 6.44 16.62 2.73
C SER A 9 7.51 16.02 3.66
N ASP A 10 7.86 14.76 3.41
CA ASP A 10 9.01 14.09 4.00
C ASP A 10 10.36 14.60 3.44
N ALA A 11 10.44 15.06 2.19
CA ALA A 11 11.66 15.57 1.56
C ALA A 11 11.96 17.07 1.83
N LYS A 12 10.99 17.88 2.28
CA LYS A 12 11.15 19.35 2.39
C LYS A 12 11.80 19.88 3.67
N LYS A 13 12.21 19.04 4.62
CA LYS A 13 13.17 19.43 5.69
C LYS A 13 14.64 19.33 5.23
N GLN A 14 14.89 19.53 3.94
CA GLN A 14 16.23 19.56 3.34
C GLN A 14 16.57 21.00 2.96
N ASN A 15 17.09 21.78 3.90
CA ASN A 15 18.02 22.86 3.61
C ASN A 15 18.76 23.24 4.89
N HIS A 16 20.03 22.82 4.95
CA HIS A 16 21.16 23.34 5.73
C HIS A 16 22.09 22.22 6.19
N ILE A 17 22.56 21.37 5.27
CA ILE A 17 23.85 20.71 5.45
C ILE A 17 24.57 20.73 4.10
N ARG A 18 25.45 21.71 3.91
CA ARG A 18 26.51 21.63 2.89
C ARG A 18 27.47 20.55 3.38
N VAL A 19 27.49 19.40 2.71
CA VAL A 19 28.60 18.45 2.81
C VAL A 19 29.43 18.62 1.53
N PRO A 20 30.73 18.91 1.60
CA PRO A 20 31.53 19.15 0.41
C PRO A 20 31.94 17.80 -0.16
N TYR A 21 31.45 17.46 -1.35
CA TYR A 21 32.07 16.41 -2.16
C TYR A 21 32.31 16.94 -3.56
N SER A 22 33.57 16.83 -3.98
CA SER A 22 34.10 17.22 -5.28
C SER A 22 33.42 16.42 -6.39
N SER A 23 33.14 17.11 -7.49
CA SER A 23 32.41 16.65 -8.66
C SER A 23 33.16 15.65 -9.56
N HIS A 24 34.04 14.82 -9.01
CA HIS A 24 34.76 13.79 -9.74
C HIS A 24 34.81 12.55 -8.84
N ASP A 25 34.38 11.40 -9.38
CA ASP A 25 34.34 10.06 -8.79
C ASP A 25 32.98 9.57 -8.28
N CYS A 26 32.03 9.36 -9.21
CA CYS A 26 30.96 8.34 -9.13
C CYS A 26 30.40 8.10 -10.54
N PHE A 27 31.20 7.52 -11.43
CA PHE A 27 30.75 6.85 -12.65
C PHE A 27 31.15 5.39 -12.53
N PHE A 28 30.20 4.51 -12.21
CA PHE A 28 30.30 3.12 -12.65
C PHE A 28 29.58 3.06 -14.00
N PRO A 29 30.28 2.81 -15.12
CA PRO A 29 29.63 2.69 -16.42
C PRO A 29 28.86 1.36 -16.44
N TYR A 30 27.54 1.42 -16.55
CA TYR A 30 26.76 0.28 -17.04
C TYR A 30 27.17 0.06 -18.51
N PRO A 31 27.48 -1.17 -18.94
CA PRO A 31 27.74 -1.43 -20.34
C PRO A 31 26.45 -1.20 -21.15
N PRO A 32 26.51 -0.56 -22.33
CA PRO A 32 25.38 -0.54 -23.25
C PRO A 32 25.19 -1.97 -23.79
N PHE A 33 23.99 -2.53 -23.70
CA PHE A 33 23.66 -3.78 -24.37
C PHE A 33 22.88 -3.48 -25.65
N GLU A 34 23.47 -3.90 -26.76
CA GLU A 34 22.85 -3.93 -28.09
C GLU A 34 21.67 -4.90 -28.10
N SER A 35 20.61 -4.49 -28.78
CA SER A 35 19.38 -5.24 -28.96
C SER A 35 19.59 -6.41 -29.92
N ASP A 36 19.76 -7.62 -29.40
CA ASP A 36 19.60 -8.84 -30.19
C ASP A 36 18.42 -9.67 -29.65
N ASP A 37 17.38 -9.72 -30.50
CA ASP A 37 16.30 -10.69 -30.61
C ASP A 37 15.99 -11.62 -29.41
N PHE A 38 15.22 -11.11 -28.44
CA PHE A 38 14.36 -11.96 -27.61
C PHE A 38 12.93 -11.93 -28.17
N SER A 39 12.51 -13.04 -28.78
CA SER A 39 11.16 -13.21 -29.31
C SER A 39 10.13 -13.24 -28.18
N ILE A 40 9.19 -12.30 -28.21
CA ILE A 40 8.15 -12.02 -27.19
C ILE A 40 7.03 -13.09 -27.14
N SER A 41 7.25 -14.29 -27.68
CA SER A 41 6.19 -15.30 -27.82
C SER A 41 6.08 -16.32 -26.69
N SER A 42 6.94 -16.27 -25.67
CA SER A 42 6.96 -17.31 -24.60
C SER A 42 6.49 -16.85 -23.22
N PHE A 43 6.14 -15.58 -23.01
CA PHE A 43 5.62 -15.13 -21.71
C PHE A 43 4.21 -15.68 -21.48
N ALA A 44 4.13 -16.87 -20.90
CA ALA A 44 2.91 -17.37 -20.32
C ALA A 44 2.74 -16.67 -18.97
N PHE A 45 1.92 -15.61 -18.94
CA PHE A 45 1.25 -15.23 -17.69
C PHE A 45 0.69 -16.51 -17.06
N PRO A 46 0.71 -16.66 -15.72
CA PRO A 46 0.05 -17.78 -15.06
C PRO A 46 -1.32 -17.92 -15.70
N SER A 47 -1.53 -19.04 -16.39
CA SER A 47 -2.79 -19.32 -17.07
C SER A 47 -3.88 -18.94 -16.08
N VAL A 48 -4.80 -18.07 -16.49
CA VAL A 48 -6.04 -17.82 -15.75
C VAL A 48 -6.57 -19.20 -15.41
N ILE A 49 -6.36 -19.65 -14.18
CA ILE A 49 -6.86 -20.93 -13.74
C ILE A 49 -8.37 -20.74 -13.85
N ASN A 50 -9.03 -21.54 -14.68
CA ASN A 50 -10.48 -21.52 -14.83
C ASN A 50 -11.08 -21.97 -13.49
N HIS A 51 -11.15 -21.06 -12.52
CA HIS A 51 -11.67 -21.25 -11.17
C HIS A 51 -13.21 -21.27 -11.14
N GLU A 52 -13.87 -21.05 -12.29
CA GLU A 52 -15.33 -21.01 -12.41
C GLU A 52 -16.03 -22.27 -11.92
N SER A 53 -15.38 -23.45 -12.01
CA SER A 53 -15.99 -24.72 -11.58
C SER A 53 -15.86 -25.02 -10.09
N GLU A 54 -14.94 -24.35 -9.37
CA GLU A 54 -14.62 -24.65 -7.97
C GLU A 54 -15.15 -23.59 -6.99
N TYR A 55 -15.36 -22.35 -7.46
CA TYR A 55 -15.85 -21.22 -6.66
C TYR A 55 -16.93 -20.42 -7.39
N PRO A 56 -18.23 -20.74 -7.21
CA PRO A 56 -19.33 -20.21 -8.05
C PRO A 56 -19.60 -18.70 -7.93
N ASP A 57 -18.86 -17.96 -7.09
CA ASP A 57 -19.00 -16.50 -6.91
C ASP A 57 -17.64 -15.78 -6.75
N TRP A 58 -16.55 -16.32 -7.31
CA TRP A 58 -15.21 -15.69 -7.25
C TRP A 58 -15.20 -14.22 -7.75
N TYR A 59 -16.16 -13.86 -8.59
CA TYR A 59 -16.33 -12.52 -9.15
C TYR A 59 -16.96 -11.50 -8.18
N LYS A 60 -17.42 -11.93 -6.99
CA LYS A 60 -18.01 -11.05 -5.97
C LYS A 60 -16.99 -10.82 -4.84
N PRO A 61 -16.29 -9.68 -4.83
CA PRO A 61 -15.35 -9.38 -3.75
C PRO A 61 -16.09 -9.21 -2.42
N LYS A 62 -15.53 -9.76 -1.34
CA LYS A 62 -15.89 -9.48 0.04
C LYS A 62 -14.88 -8.50 0.60
N ILE A 63 -15.35 -7.35 1.08
CA ILE A 63 -14.49 -6.29 1.61
C ILE A 63 -14.60 -6.25 3.14
N ASP A 64 -13.46 -6.33 3.80
CA ASP A 64 -13.33 -6.03 5.22
C ASP A 64 -12.64 -4.67 5.39
N ILE A 65 -13.27 -3.75 6.11
CA ILE A 65 -12.65 -2.50 6.57
C ILE A 65 -12.04 -2.77 7.94
N SER A 66 -10.72 -2.64 8.03
CA SER A 66 -9.96 -2.86 9.26
C SER A 66 -9.37 -1.54 9.76
N VAL A 67 -9.82 -1.09 10.92
CA VAL A 67 -9.38 0.16 11.55
C VAL A 67 -8.49 -0.16 12.75
N ILE A 68 -7.36 0.53 12.87
CA ILE A 68 -6.46 0.44 14.03
C ILE A 68 -6.56 1.73 14.85
N THR A 69 -6.69 1.59 16.16
CA THR A 69 -6.81 2.72 17.09
C THR A 69 -6.27 2.41 18.49
N ASN A 70 -6.01 3.45 19.28
CA ASN A 70 -5.62 3.33 20.69
C ASN A 70 -6.45 4.26 21.59
N ASP A 71 -6.06 5.52 21.68
CA ASP A 71 -6.59 6.51 22.64
C ASP A 71 -6.95 7.84 21.96
N ARG A 72 -7.52 7.77 20.75
CA ARG A 72 -7.91 8.93 19.93
C ARG A 72 -9.41 8.94 19.61
N PRO A 73 -10.31 9.10 20.61
CA PRO A 73 -11.75 8.97 20.40
C PRO A 73 -12.31 9.97 19.39
N ASN A 74 -11.80 11.22 19.37
CA ASN A 74 -12.27 12.24 18.43
C ASN A 74 -11.88 11.91 16.98
N SER A 75 -10.63 11.50 16.78
CA SER A 75 -10.11 11.07 15.48
C SER A 75 -10.89 9.88 14.94
N LEU A 76 -11.05 8.86 15.80
CA LEU A 76 -11.78 7.66 15.48
C LEU A 76 -13.25 7.97 15.17
N THR A 77 -13.90 8.86 15.93
CA THR A 77 -15.28 9.29 15.64
C THR A 77 -15.37 9.88 14.24
N ARG A 78 -14.46 10.78 13.85
CA ARG A 78 -14.45 11.36 12.50
C ARG A 78 -14.30 10.30 11.42
N LEU A 79 -13.37 9.36 11.57
CA LEU A 79 -13.21 8.25 10.63
C LEU A 79 -14.51 7.44 10.52
N MET A 80 -15.08 7.03 11.66
CA MET A 80 -16.29 6.22 11.71
C MET A 80 -17.49 6.93 11.09
N ASP A 81 -17.65 8.23 11.36
CA ASP A 81 -18.71 9.05 10.76
C ASP A 81 -18.56 9.13 9.24
N SER A 82 -17.33 9.30 8.73
CA SER A 82 -17.06 9.31 7.29
C SER A 82 -17.31 7.94 6.63
N LEU A 83 -16.94 6.85 7.31
CA LEU A 83 -17.22 5.48 6.85
C LEU A 83 -18.73 5.19 6.80
N SER A 84 -19.51 5.69 7.76
CA SER A 84 -20.97 5.52 7.77
C SER A 84 -21.67 6.27 6.63
N GLN A 85 -21.09 7.39 6.18
CA GLN A 85 -21.65 8.24 5.12
C GLN A 85 -21.26 7.80 3.71
N ALA A 86 -20.38 6.80 3.58
CA ALA A 86 -19.91 6.35 2.29
C ALA A 86 -20.93 5.49 1.52
N ASP A 87 -20.82 5.57 0.21
CA ASP A 87 -21.67 4.88 -0.75
C ASP A 87 -21.12 3.47 -1.02
N TYR A 88 -21.70 2.46 -0.36
CA TYR A 88 -21.33 1.05 -0.53
C TYR A 88 -22.09 0.33 -1.65
N TYR A 89 -22.93 1.05 -2.40
CA TYR A 89 -23.67 0.53 -3.57
C TYR A 89 -24.51 -0.74 -3.32
N GLY A 90 -24.89 -0.99 -2.07
CA GLY A 90 -25.66 -2.17 -1.66
C GLY A 90 -24.81 -3.38 -1.26
N ASP A 91 -23.49 -3.27 -1.30
CA ASP A 91 -22.58 -4.32 -0.86
C ASP A 91 -22.57 -4.43 0.67
N GLU A 92 -22.49 -5.67 1.16
CA GLU A 92 -22.27 -5.95 2.58
C GLU A 92 -20.77 -5.83 2.89
N VAL A 93 -20.42 -4.93 3.80
CA VAL A 93 -19.02 -4.63 4.15
C VAL A 93 -18.82 -4.80 5.64
N ASN A 94 -17.84 -5.63 6.02
CA ASN A 94 -17.54 -5.87 7.43
C ASN A 94 -16.64 -4.76 7.99
N LEU A 95 -16.84 -4.40 9.26
CA LEU A 95 -15.99 -3.47 9.99
C LEU A 95 -15.28 -4.19 11.14
N ILE A 96 -13.96 -4.14 11.14
CA ILE A 96 -13.08 -4.67 12.19
C ILE A 96 -12.42 -3.50 12.90
N LEU A 97 -12.68 -3.34 14.19
CA LEU A 97 -12.06 -2.34 15.05
C LEU A 97 -10.98 -3.00 15.90
N ASN A 98 -9.72 -2.69 15.62
CA ASN A 98 -8.55 -3.22 16.34
C ASN A 98 -8.03 -2.20 17.35
N LEU A 99 -8.25 -2.47 18.63
CA LEU A 99 -7.87 -1.64 19.76
C LEU A 99 -6.59 -2.17 20.40
N GLU A 100 -5.64 -1.29 20.64
CA GLU A 100 -4.48 -1.60 21.47
C GLU A 100 -4.88 -1.81 22.94
N GLN A 101 -4.07 -2.56 23.68
CA GLN A 101 -4.24 -2.86 25.11
C GLN A 101 -4.39 -1.59 25.94
N THR A 102 -3.68 -0.52 25.56
CA THR A 102 -3.65 0.78 26.23
C THR A 102 -4.84 1.69 25.89
N SER A 103 -5.81 1.20 25.10
CA SER A 103 -6.96 1.99 24.70
C SER A 103 -7.75 2.52 25.90
N ASP A 104 -8.12 3.79 25.83
CA ASP A 104 -8.80 4.47 26.93
C ASP A 104 -10.28 4.04 27.05
N LEU A 105 -10.92 4.44 28.15
CA LEU A 105 -12.33 4.08 28.37
C LEU A 105 -13.26 4.71 27.34
N GLN A 106 -12.95 5.92 26.86
CA GLN A 106 -13.79 6.63 25.90
C GLN A 106 -13.78 5.94 24.53
N THR A 107 -12.60 5.59 24.01
CA THR A 107 -12.42 4.88 22.74
C THR A 107 -13.07 3.50 22.79
N ARG A 108 -12.90 2.74 23.87
CA ARG A 108 -13.56 1.42 24.02
C ARG A 108 -15.09 1.52 24.01
N LYS A 109 -15.65 2.51 24.73
CA LYS A 109 -17.10 2.76 24.74
C LYS A 109 -17.60 3.18 23.37
N LEU A 110 -16.86 4.05 22.67
CA LEU A 110 -17.16 4.47 21.31
C LEU A 110 -17.28 3.25 20.37
N CYS A 111 -16.25 2.40 20.32
CA CYS A 111 -16.26 1.18 19.49
C CYS A 111 -17.42 0.24 19.84
N THR A 112 -17.69 0.05 21.14
CA THR A 112 -18.75 -0.85 21.62
C THR A 112 -20.13 -0.36 21.20
N ASN A 113 -20.41 0.92 21.41
CA ASN A 113 -21.74 1.50 21.21
C ASN A 113 -22.04 1.85 19.76
N TYR A 114 -21.01 2.03 18.92
CA TYR A 114 -21.17 2.38 17.52
C TYR A 114 -22.01 1.35 16.76
N GLN A 115 -22.97 1.82 15.96
CA GLN A 115 -23.81 0.96 15.13
C GLN A 115 -23.26 0.96 13.71
N TRP A 116 -22.99 -0.24 13.20
CA TRP A 116 -22.54 -0.43 11.82
C TRP A 116 -23.68 -1.04 11.02
N ASN A 117 -24.14 -0.33 10.00
CA ASN A 117 -25.35 -0.71 9.25
C ASN A 117 -25.04 -1.37 7.91
N GLN A 118 -23.78 -1.46 7.50
CA GLN A 118 -23.38 -1.97 6.18
C GLN A 118 -22.98 -3.44 6.19
N GLY A 119 -22.87 -4.08 7.36
CA GLY A 119 -22.45 -5.47 7.49
C GLY A 119 -22.13 -5.82 8.94
N SER A 120 -21.28 -6.82 9.16
CA SER A 120 -20.91 -7.22 10.52
C SER A 120 -19.91 -6.25 11.16
N LYS A 121 -19.96 -6.10 12.49
CA LYS A 121 -18.99 -5.34 13.28
C LYS A 121 -18.25 -6.26 14.25
N ILE A 122 -16.93 -6.31 14.14
CA ILE A 122 -16.05 -7.09 15.02
C ILE A 122 -15.15 -6.12 15.78
N ILE A 123 -15.04 -6.31 17.09
CA ILE A 123 -14.15 -5.53 17.96
C ILE A 123 -13.08 -6.47 18.50
N ARG A 124 -11.80 -6.14 18.28
CA ARG A 124 -10.65 -6.88 18.78
C ARG A 124 -9.84 -5.97 19.68
N GLN A 125 -9.67 -6.34 20.94
CA GLN A 125 -8.79 -5.63 21.87
C GLN A 125 -7.59 -6.50 22.21
N ARG A 126 -6.39 -5.96 22.09
CA ARG A 126 -5.16 -6.64 22.51
C ARG A 126 -5.12 -6.83 24.02
N ILE A 127 -4.63 -7.99 24.44
CA ILE A 127 -4.40 -8.32 25.85
C ILE A 127 -3.05 -7.77 26.33
N ILE A 128 -2.06 -7.73 25.45
CA ILE A 128 -0.69 -7.25 25.72
C ILE A 128 -0.36 -6.13 24.74
N HIS A 129 0.18 -5.03 25.26
CA HIS A 129 0.68 -3.93 24.43
C HIS A 129 1.82 -4.41 23.53
N ALA A 130 1.70 -4.16 22.23
CA ALA A 130 2.64 -4.68 21.24
C ALA A 130 3.19 -3.57 20.30
N GLY A 131 2.56 -2.39 20.30
CA GLY A 131 2.99 -1.26 19.49
C GLY A 131 2.55 -1.36 18.03
N LEU A 132 3.00 -0.40 17.21
CA LEU A 132 2.44 -0.16 15.88
C LEU A 132 2.68 -1.32 14.89
N LEU A 133 3.87 -1.92 14.88
CA LEU A 133 4.17 -3.00 13.92
C LEU A 133 3.22 -4.18 14.11
N PRO A 134 3.09 -4.79 15.31
CA PRO A 134 2.09 -5.83 15.53
C PRO A 134 0.68 -5.32 15.26
N ALA A 135 0.33 -4.11 15.73
CA ALA A 135 -1.02 -3.55 15.55
C ALA A 135 -1.45 -3.52 14.08
N VAL A 136 -0.55 -3.17 13.15
CA VAL A 136 -0.81 -3.21 11.71
C VAL A 136 -0.91 -4.63 11.18
N ILE A 137 0.07 -5.47 11.49
CA ILE A 137 0.20 -6.81 10.89
C ILE A 137 -0.94 -7.74 11.30
N GLU A 138 -1.41 -7.64 12.54
CA GLU A 138 -2.50 -8.47 13.07
C GLU A 138 -3.88 -7.85 12.87
N SER A 139 -3.98 -6.68 12.21
CA SER A 139 -5.24 -5.97 12.05
C SER A 139 -6.23 -6.70 11.16
N TRP A 140 -5.74 -7.48 10.19
CA TRP A 140 -6.57 -8.17 9.22
C TRP A 140 -6.04 -9.57 8.90
N TYR A 141 -6.96 -10.51 8.81
CA TYR A 141 -6.74 -11.89 8.40
C TYR A 141 -7.86 -12.23 7.41
N PRO A 142 -7.55 -12.42 6.11
CA PRO A 142 -8.57 -12.68 5.11
C PRO A 142 -9.29 -14.00 5.41
N SER A 143 -10.62 -14.01 5.22
CA SER A 143 -11.42 -15.23 5.40
C SER A 143 -11.22 -16.25 4.27
N SER A 144 -10.70 -15.81 3.14
CA SER A 144 -10.46 -16.59 1.93
C SER A 144 -9.34 -15.94 1.10
N LEU A 145 -8.57 -16.78 0.40
CA LEU A 145 -7.47 -16.32 -0.46
C LEU A 145 -7.93 -15.75 -1.81
N HIS A 146 -9.21 -15.90 -2.17
CA HIS A 146 -9.67 -15.65 -3.53
C HIS A 146 -10.59 -14.43 -3.65
N ASP A 147 -11.41 -14.18 -2.63
CA ASP A 147 -12.48 -13.18 -2.68
C ASP A 147 -12.47 -12.23 -1.48
N SER A 148 -11.57 -12.37 -0.50
CA SER A 148 -11.53 -11.50 0.69
C SER A 148 -10.45 -10.42 0.57
N TYR A 149 -10.84 -9.15 0.49
CA TYR A 149 -9.94 -8.01 0.37
C TYR A 149 -10.05 -7.09 1.60
N GLY A 150 -8.92 -6.52 2.01
CA GLY A 150 -8.83 -5.74 3.24
C GLY A 150 -8.55 -4.28 2.96
N VAL A 151 -9.44 -3.38 3.39
CA VAL A 151 -9.18 -1.93 3.42
C VAL A 151 -8.68 -1.59 4.83
N LEU A 152 -7.37 -1.37 4.96
CA LEU A 152 -6.74 -1.07 6.24
C LEU A 152 -6.60 0.44 6.41
N LEU A 153 -7.14 0.98 7.50
CA LEU A 153 -7.20 2.42 7.80
C LEU A 153 -6.65 2.72 9.21
N GLU A 154 -5.89 3.79 9.33
CA GLU A 154 -5.55 4.39 10.64
C GLU A 154 -6.65 5.33 11.12
N ASP A 155 -6.81 5.48 12.44
CA ASP A 155 -7.85 6.31 13.06
C ASP A 155 -7.72 7.83 12.79
N ASP A 156 -6.63 8.30 12.20
CA ASP A 156 -6.42 9.71 11.78
C ASP A 156 -6.71 9.99 10.31
N VAL A 157 -7.28 9.03 9.62
CA VAL A 157 -7.83 9.18 8.26
C VAL A 157 -9.30 9.64 8.33
N GLU A 158 -9.72 10.40 7.32
CA GLU A 158 -11.12 10.62 6.96
C GLU A 158 -11.31 10.21 5.50
N VAL A 159 -12.39 9.49 5.18
CA VAL A 159 -12.65 9.00 3.83
C VAL A 159 -13.74 9.79 3.13
N SER A 160 -13.62 9.92 1.80
CA SER A 160 -14.67 10.47 0.95
C SER A 160 -15.90 9.54 0.95
N THR A 161 -17.09 10.08 0.71
CA THR A 161 -18.28 9.25 0.49
C THR A 161 -18.11 8.28 -0.69
N GLN A 162 -17.19 8.58 -1.60
CA GLN A 162 -16.89 7.81 -2.80
C GLN A 162 -15.68 6.87 -2.65
N PHE A 163 -15.09 6.73 -1.46
CA PHE A 163 -13.85 5.94 -1.29
C PHE A 163 -14.01 4.46 -1.70
N TYR A 164 -15.23 3.93 -1.61
CA TYR A 164 -15.61 2.58 -2.01
C TYR A 164 -15.92 2.46 -3.52
N GLY A 165 -16.21 3.59 -4.17
CA GLY A 165 -16.45 3.69 -5.60
C GLY A 165 -15.19 4.04 -6.40
N TYR A 166 -15.28 3.94 -7.71
CA TYR A 166 -14.19 4.27 -8.63
C TYR A 166 -14.61 5.34 -9.65
N ASP A 167 -13.91 6.47 -9.74
CA ASP A 167 -14.17 7.44 -10.82
C ASP A 167 -13.54 6.96 -12.14
N PRO A 168 -14.31 6.76 -13.23
CA PRO A 168 -13.76 6.41 -14.53
C PRO A 168 -12.85 7.49 -15.14
N ILE A 169 -12.85 8.73 -14.62
CA ILE A 169 -11.95 9.81 -15.03
C ILE A 169 -10.69 9.84 -14.12
N THR A 170 -10.09 8.67 -13.91
CA THR A 170 -8.75 8.58 -13.31
C THR A 170 -7.72 8.14 -14.35
N SER A 171 -6.50 8.66 -14.21
CA SER A 171 -5.31 8.25 -14.94
C SER A 171 -4.35 7.55 -13.99
N PRO A 172 -4.71 6.36 -13.47
CA PRO A 172 -3.99 5.74 -12.38
C PRO A 172 -2.55 5.38 -12.78
N TYR A 173 -1.69 5.26 -11.78
CA TYR A 173 -0.28 4.89 -11.96
C TYR A 173 0.14 3.85 -10.93
N LEU A 174 1.25 3.18 -11.21
CA LEU A 174 1.82 2.14 -10.38
C LEU A 174 3.02 2.67 -9.61
N SER A 175 3.14 2.31 -8.35
CA SER A 175 4.33 2.61 -7.55
C SER A 175 4.61 1.51 -6.52
N PRO A 176 5.88 1.12 -6.29
CA PRO A 176 6.27 0.19 -5.26
C PRO A 176 6.28 0.82 -3.85
N ILE A 177 6.02 2.11 -3.71
CA ILE A 177 5.95 2.77 -2.40
C ILE A 177 4.59 2.45 -1.78
N PRO A 178 4.51 1.81 -0.60
CA PRO A 178 3.23 1.55 0.03
C PRO A 178 2.62 2.79 0.70
N CYS A 179 1.30 2.90 0.68
CA CYS A 179 0.57 3.82 1.54
C CYS A 179 0.53 3.27 2.98
N SER A 180 0.72 4.14 3.98
CA SER A 180 0.72 3.74 5.40
C SER A 180 -0.57 4.06 6.15
N TRP A 181 -1.35 5.04 5.69
CA TRP A 181 -2.54 5.51 6.42
C TRP A 181 -3.83 4.82 5.96
N GLY A 182 -3.89 4.45 4.68
CA GLY A 182 -5.07 3.83 4.09
C GLY A 182 -4.71 3.11 2.80
N ALA A 183 -4.99 1.80 2.73
CA ALA A 183 -4.75 1.01 1.52
C ALA A 183 -5.67 -0.21 1.45
N LEU A 184 -6.02 -0.57 0.21
CA LEU A 184 -6.64 -1.86 -0.09
C LEU A 184 -5.54 -2.91 -0.34
N PHE A 185 -5.64 -4.04 0.35
CA PHE A 185 -4.75 -5.17 0.22
C PHE A 185 -5.48 -6.39 -0.33
N PHE A 186 -4.81 -7.04 -1.29
CA PHE A 186 -5.19 -8.35 -1.79
C PHE A 186 -4.76 -9.42 -0.77
N PRO A 187 -5.56 -10.46 -0.54
CA PRO A 187 -5.30 -11.47 0.48
C PRO A 187 -3.95 -12.15 0.27
N GLU A 188 -3.61 -12.49 -0.97
CA GLU A 188 -2.33 -13.13 -1.33
C GLU A 188 -1.14 -12.24 -1.02
N SER A 189 -1.28 -10.93 -1.28
CA SER A 189 -0.20 -9.98 -1.03
C SER A 189 -0.03 -9.70 0.46
N TRP A 190 -1.13 -9.63 1.22
CA TRP A 190 -1.07 -9.42 2.65
C TRP A 190 -0.46 -10.61 3.39
N ILE A 191 -0.91 -11.83 3.07
CA ILE A 191 -0.36 -13.06 3.67
C ILE A 191 1.11 -13.24 3.31
N GLY A 192 1.48 -13.06 2.04
CA GLY A 192 2.88 -13.18 1.62
C GLY A 192 3.79 -12.16 2.33
N PHE A 193 3.26 -10.98 2.68
CA PHE A 193 4.00 -10.03 3.50
C PHE A 193 4.10 -10.47 4.97
N GLN A 194 3.02 -11.00 5.56
CA GLN A 194 3.04 -11.55 6.92
C GLN A 194 4.09 -12.65 7.06
N GLU A 195 4.14 -13.59 6.11
CA GLU A 195 5.12 -14.68 6.07
C GLU A 195 6.56 -14.15 5.96
N PHE A 196 6.80 -13.22 5.03
CA PHE A 196 8.11 -12.57 4.90
C PHE A 196 8.53 -11.90 6.21
N LEU A 197 7.61 -11.18 6.86
CA LEU A 197 7.91 -10.50 8.11
C LEU A 197 8.22 -11.50 9.24
N SER A 198 7.45 -12.59 9.35
CA SER A 198 7.73 -13.67 10.30
C SER A 198 9.13 -14.25 10.09
N LEU A 199 9.52 -14.54 8.85
CA LEU A 199 10.87 -15.01 8.53
C LEU A 199 11.94 -13.96 8.86
N ARG A 200 11.71 -12.70 8.49
CA ARG A 200 12.63 -11.58 8.71
C ARG A 200 12.88 -11.30 10.20
N LEU A 201 11.88 -11.51 11.04
CA LEU A 201 11.96 -11.34 12.49
C LEU A 201 12.43 -12.60 13.24
N SER A 202 12.35 -13.79 12.64
CA SER A 202 12.71 -15.09 13.26
C SER A 202 14.21 -15.34 13.45
N ASP A 203 15.06 -14.33 13.29
CA ASP A 203 16.53 -14.40 13.29
C ASP A 203 17.17 -15.24 12.17
N SER A 204 16.40 -16.10 11.49
CA SER A 204 16.86 -16.94 10.38
C SER A 204 17.45 -16.16 9.21
N LEU A 205 16.93 -14.96 8.94
CA LEU A 205 17.40 -14.08 7.86
C LEU A 205 18.33 -12.95 8.34
N LYS A 206 18.52 -12.78 9.66
CA LYS A 206 19.38 -11.73 10.21
C LYS A 206 20.84 -11.82 9.72
N PRO A 207 21.48 -13.00 9.63
CA PRO A 207 22.85 -13.09 9.12
C PRO A 207 23.00 -12.59 7.68
N LYS A 208 21.98 -12.78 6.83
CA LYS A 208 21.98 -12.34 5.42
C LYS A 208 21.61 -10.86 5.27
N LEU A 209 20.71 -10.33 6.10
CA LEU A 209 20.10 -9.01 5.89
C LEU A 209 20.52 -7.93 6.92
N ASP A 210 21.15 -8.29 8.03
CA ASP A 210 21.65 -7.33 9.03
C ASP A 210 23.18 -7.10 8.93
N LEU A 211 23.93 -8.00 8.29
CA LEU A 211 25.40 -7.90 8.17
C LEU A 211 25.89 -7.27 6.84
N GLU A 212 25.11 -7.33 5.75
CA GLU A 212 25.54 -6.85 4.42
C GLU A 212 24.78 -5.63 3.89
N GLY A 213 23.75 -5.16 4.60
CA GLY A 213 22.97 -3.97 4.22
C GLY A 213 21.52 -4.29 3.87
N SER A 214 20.75 -3.23 3.62
CA SER A 214 19.35 -3.30 3.19
C SER A 214 19.22 -4.23 1.98
N ALA A 215 18.14 -5.02 1.88
CA ALA A 215 17.86 -5.82 0.67
C ALA A 215 17.76 -4.98 -0.62
N ILE A 216 17.68 -3.66 -0.45
CA ILE A 216 17.61 -2.65 -1.48
C ILE A 216 19.03 -2.11 -1.64
N LEU A 217 19.63 -2.39 -2.80
CA LEU A 217 21.05 -2.17 -3.09
C LEU A 217 21.46 -0.69 -3.07
N SER A 218 20.50 0.24 -3.16
CA SER A 218 20.73 1.68 -2.99
C SER A 218 20.11 2.16 -1.68
N PRO A 219 20.78 3.07 -0.94
CA PRO A 219 20.20 3.69 0.24
C PRO A 219 18.85 4.32 -0.08
N ILE A 220 17.83 3.97 0.68
CA ILE A 220 16.54 4.65 0.67
C ILE A 220 16.18 5.10 2.08
N ARG A 221 15.23 6.04 2.20
CA ARG A 221 14.86 6.62 3.50
C ARG A 221 14.43 5.55 4.52
N SER A 222 13.73 4.51 4.07
CA SER A 222 13.21 3.45 4.95
C SER A 222 14.31 2.62 5.63
N THR A 223 15.53 2.59 5.09
CA THR A 223 16.69 1.96 5.73
C THR A 223 16.96 2.58 7.12
N ARG A 224 16.52 3.82 7.36
CA ARG A 224 16.65 4.54 8.64
C ARG A 224 15.47 4.33 9.59
N TRP A 225 14.52 3.43 9.28
CA TRP A 225 13.33 3.17 10.09
C TRP A 225 13.36 1.77 10.73
N PRO A 226 14.26 1.50 11.70
CA PRO A 226 14.54 0.15 12.18
C PRO A 226 13.34 -0.55 12.83
N LYS A 227 12.37 0.21 13.36
CA LYS A 227 11.18 -0.31 14.05
C LYS A 227 9.89 -0.15 13.24
N SER A 228 9.96 0.37 12.02
CA SER A 228 8.78 0.61 11.20
C SER A 228 8.40 -0.65 10.42
N TRP A 229 7.14 -1.05 10.52
CA TRP A 229 6.58 -2.12 9.68
C TRP A 229 6.71 -1.79 8.19
N LYS A 230 6.60 -0.49 7.84
CA LYS A 230 6.71 0.01 6.46
C LYS A 230 8.10 -0.26 5.86
N LYS A 231 9.16 -0.28 6.68
CA LYS A 231 10.50 -0.69 6.21
C LYS A 231 10.44 -2.08 5.60
N TYR A 232 9.89 -3.04 6.34
CA TYR A 232 9.79 -4.43 5.90
C TYR A 232 8.83 -4.59 4.72
N LEU A 233 7.74 -3.82 4.68
CA LEU A 233 6.84 -3.86 3.53
C LEU A 233 7.53 -3.35 2.26
N ILE A 234 8.27 -2.24 2.33
CA ILE A 234 9.03 -1.71 1.18
C ILE A 234 10.10 -2.74 0.74
N GLU A 235 10.77 -3.38 1.68
CA GLU A 235 11.76 -4.43 1.42
C GLU A 235 11.13 -5.61 0.66
N TRP A 236 10.00 -6.11 1.14
CA TRP A 236 9.26 -7.21 0.51
C TRP A 236 8.72 -6.83 -0.87
N VAL A 237 8.14 -5.64 -1.01
CA VAL A 237 7.64 -5.13 -2.28
C VAL A 237 8.77 -5.03 -3.31
N TYR A 238 9.94 -4.54 -2.91
CA TYR A 238 11.13 -4.48 -3.76
C TYR A 238 11.60 -5.88 -4.18
N LEU A 239 11.78 -6.81 -3.24
CA LEU A 239 12.24 -8.17 -3.51
C LEU A 239 11.25 -9.02 -4.32
N LYS A 240 10.00 -8.58 -4.42
CA LYS A 240 8.95 -9.24 -5.20
C LYS A 240 8.58 -8.50 -6.49
N GLY A 241 9.20 -7.34 -6.76
CA GLY A 241 8.83 -6.48 -7.89
C GLY A 241 7.35 -6.07 -7.87
N LYS A 242 6.76 -5.95 -6.68
CA LYS A 242 5.34 -5.62 -6.51
C LYS A 242 5.11 -4.11 -6.61
N VAL A 243 3.86 -3.74 -6.89
CA VAL A 243 3.42 -2.35 -6.97
C VAL A 243 2.04 -2.20 -6.34
N MET A 244 1.73 -1.00 -5.89
CA MET A 244 0.37 -0.55 -5.58
C MET A 244 -0.16 0.30 -6.72
N LEU A 245 -1.48 0.22 -6.94
CA LEU A 245 -2.21 1.08 -7.85
C LEU A 245 -2.62 2.36 -7.12
N TYR A 246 -2.20 3.50 -7.65
CA TYR A 246 -2.55 4.81 -7.12
C TYR A 246 -3.58 5.48 -8.03
N PRO A 247 -4.73 5.91 -7.50
CA PRO A 247 -5.65 6.73 -8.26
C PRO A 247 -5.04 8.10 -8.52
N ASN A 248 -5.40 8.68 -9.65
CA ASN A 248 -4.94 10.00 -10.05
C ASN A 248 -6.08 10.68 -10.82
N PHE A 249 -6.76 11.60 -10.16
CA PHE A 249 -7.98 12.23 -10.65
C PHE A 249 -7.63 13.41 -11.58
N TRP A 250 -8.20 13.44 -12.79
CA TRP A 250 -7.75 14.34 -13.86
C TRP A 250 -8.26 15.80 -13.76
N ASN A 251 -8.97 16.18 -12.69
CA ASN A 251 -9.47 17.56 -12.55
C ASN A 251 -8.38 18.52 -12.05
N PHE A 252 -7.51 18.90 -12.99
CA PHE A 252 -6.32 19.75 -12.81
C PHE A 252 -6.64 21.24 -12.60
N LYS A 253 -7.59 21.59 -11.72
CA LYS A 253 -7.52 22.90 -11.08
C LYS A 253 -6.52 22.77 -9.95
N ARG A 254 -5.40 23.47 -10.10
CA ARG A 254 -4.17 23.45 -9.27
C ARG A 254 -4.38 23.63 -7.74
N PHE A 255 -5.62 23.86 -7.29
CA PHE A 255 -6.04 24.06 -5.89
C PHE A 255 -7.30 23.26 -5.49
N GLU A 256 -7.84 22.41 -6.38
CA GLU A 256 -9.05 21.60 -6.17
C GLU A 256 -8.75 20.11 -6.42
N SER A 257 -7.56 19.63 -6.01
CA SER A 257 -7.25 18.20 -6.10
C SER A 257 -8.08 17.45 -5.06
N GLU A 258 -9.00 16.62 -5.54
CA GLU A 258 -9.82 15.75 -4.72
C GLU A 258 -9.10 14.42 -4.44
N SER A 259 -9.40 13.83 -3.30
CA SER A 259 -8.86 12.55 -2.85
C SER A 259 -9.96 11.66 -2.27
N LEU A 260 -9.75 10.35 -2.31
CA LEU A 260 -10.64 9.39 -1.65
C LEU A 260 -10.45 9.35 -0.13
N SER A 261 -9.35 9.92 0.36
CA SER A 261 -9.07 10.03 1.78
C SER A 261 -8.15 11.20 2.08
N THR A 262 -8.25 11.74 3.29
CA THR A 262 -7.37 12.78 3.82
C THR A 262 -6.81 12.33 5.18
N ASN A 263 -5.64 12.85 5.55
CA ASN A 263 -5.01 12.56 6.84
C ASN A 263 -4.85 13.86 7.64
N HIS A 264 -5.27 13.83 8.90
CA HIS A 264 -5.29 15.03 9.76
C HIS A 264 -4.00 15.23 10.56
N LEU A 265 -3.02 14.35 10.38
CA LEU A 265 -1.69 14.43 10.99
C LEU A 265 -1.77 14.65 12.51
N GLU A 266 -2.56 13.82 13.16
CA GLU A 266 -2.85 13.97 14.58
C GLU A 266 -1.74 13.42 15.47
N LYS A 267 -1.70 13.86 16.72
CA LYS A 267 -0.76 13.35 17.73
C LYS A 267 -0.90 11.82 17.83
N GLY A 268 0.21 11.11 17.82
CA GLY A 268 0.24 9.64 17.81
C GLY A 268 1.67 9.11 17.92
N THR A 269 1.89 7.86 17.48
CA THR A 269 3.21 7.21 17.56
C THR A 269 4.29 7.95 16.78
N HIS A 270 3.93 8.60 15.67
CA HIS A 270 4.87 9.35 14.84
C HIS A 270 4.93 10.85 15.16
N ILE A 271 4.01 11.34 16.00
CA ILE A 271 3.79 12.76 16.25
C ILE A 271 3.58 12.96 17.74
N HIS A 272 4.64 13.39 18.42
CA HIS A 272 4.65 13.47 19.88
C HIS A 272 4.10 14.80 20.43
N GLU A 273 3.97 15.83 19.58
CA GLU A 273 3.52 17.18 19.94
C GLU A 273 2.41 17.66 19.02
N SER A 274 1.67 18.69 19.45
CA SER A 274 0.67 19.33 18.58
C SER A 274 1.37 19.95 17.38
N VAL A 275 1.03 19.47 16.18
CA VAL A 275 1.58 19.98 14.93
C VAL A 275 1.00 21.35 14.63
N GLU A 276 1.85 22.28 14.20
CA GLU A 276 1.42 23.60 13.71
C GLU A 276 0.37 23.44 12.60
N GLU A 277 -0.67 24.26 12.66
CA GLU A 277 -1.81 24.21 11.73
C GLU A 277 -1.38 24.30 10.26
N LEU A 278 -0.32 25.06 9.97
CA LEU A 278 0.22 25.19 8.63
C LEU A 278 0.79 23.88 8.09
N ILE A 279 1.39 23.05 8.95
CA ILE A 279 1.92 21.74 8.55
C ILE A 279 0.75 20.77 8.35
N LYS A 280 -0.26 20.76 9.23
CA LYS A 280 -1.46 19.92 9.06
C LYS A 280 -2.14 20.14 7.71
N LYS A 281 -2.29 21.40 7.30
CA LYS A 281 -2.85 21.79 6.00
C LYS A 281 -2.06 21.28 4.78
N THR A 282 -0.82 20.81 4.96
CA THR A 282 -0.06 20.17 3.87
C THR A 282 -0.35 18.68 3.71
N PHE A 283 -0.97 18.06 4.70
CA PHE A 283 -1.41 16.65 4.69
C PHE A 283 -2.90 16.54 4.40
N GLU A 284 -3.67 17.55 4.80
CA GLU A 284 -5.09 17.62 4.48
C GLU A 284 -5.32 17.99 3.01
N VAL A 285 -6.11 17.16 2.34
CA VAL A 285 -6.58 17.39 0.97
C VAL A 285 -8.09 17.33 0.93
N ASN A 286 -8.69 17.98 -0.07
CA ASN A 286 -10.14 17.98 -0.23
C ASN A 286 -10.61 16.56 -0.53
N LEU A 287 -11.64 16.12 0.20
CA LEU A 287 -12.30 14.86 -0.10
C LEU A 287 -13.18 15.01 -1.34
N MET A 288 -13.16 13.99 -2.19
CA MET A 288 -14.04 13.91 -3.34
C MET A 288 -15.51 13.92 -2.88
N MET A 289 -16.32 14.77 -3.49
CA MET A 289 -17.76 14.88 -3.19
C MET A 289 -18.52 14.83 -4.51
N ILE A 290 -19.12 13.69 -4.87
CA ILE A 290 -19.94 13.64 -6.09
C ILE A 290 -21.38 14.04 -5.74
N ASN A 291 -21.73 15.29 -6.05
CA ASN A 291 -23.11 15.74 -6.20
C ASN A 291 -23.59 15.39 -7.61
N THR A 292 -23.96 14.15 -7.93
CA THR A 292 -24.85 13.88 -9.08
C THR A 292 -25.46 12.49 -9.03
N SER A 293 -26.69 12.42 -9.51
CA SER A 293 -27.64 11.30 -9.62
C SER A 293 -27.18 10.11 -10.47
N ASN A 294 -25.89 10.01 -10.76
CA ASN A 294 -25.31 9.08 -11.73
C ASN A 294 -24.42 8.09 -10.97
N SER A 295 -24.99 6.90 -10.73
CA SER A 295 -24.26 5.73 -10.23
C SER A 295 -23.00 5.47 -11.06
N LEU A 296 -21.95 4.95 -10.41
CA LEU A 296 -20.76 4.31 -10.99
C LEU A 296 -21.02 3.57 -12.31
N LEU A 297 -22.15 2.87 -12.42
CA LEU A 297 -22.56 2.09 -13.60
C LEU A 297 -23.01 2.94 -14.79
N SER A 298 -23.53 4.14 -14.57
CA SER A 298 -23.99 5.05 -15.63
C SER A 298 -22.85 5.75 -16.37
N SER A 299 -21.70 5.91 -15.71
CA SER A 299 -20.49 6.55 -16.23
C SER A 299 -19.60 5.60 -17.03
N ILE A 300 -19.81 4.28 -16.92
CA ILE A 300 -19.11 3.23 -17.67
C ILE A 300 -19.60 3.15 -19.15
N GLY A 301 -20.43 4.11 -19.58
CA GLY A 301 -21.03 4.23 -20.92
C GLY A 301 -20.13 4.78 -22.03
N LEU A 302 -18.79 4.73 -21.92
CA LEU A 302 -17.86 5.08 -23.01
C LEU A 302 -16.81 3.97 -23.25
N GLY A 303 -17.29 2.74 -23.49
CA GLY A 303 -16.52 1.70 -24.19
C GLY A 303 -15.41 0.96 -23.42
N HIS A 304 -14.98 1.45 -22.26
CA HIS A 304 -13.99 0.78 -21.43
C HIS A 304 -14.60 0.36 -20.08
N ARG A 305 -15.12 -0.87 -20.01
CA ARG A 305 -15.65 -1.52 -18.79
C ARG A 305 -14.59 -2.09 -17.85
N HIS A 306 -13.32 -1.83 -18.14
CA HIS A 306 -12.18 -2.40 -17.44
C HIS A 306 -11.12 -1.32 -17.27
N LEU A 307 -10.40 -1.38 -16.15
CA LEU A 307 -9.14 -0.64 -16.01
C LEU A 307 -8.24 -0.95 -17.21
N PRO A 308 -7.41 0.01 -17.66
CA PRO A 308 -6.35 -0.29 -18.61
C PRO A 308 -5.56 -1.50 -18.12
N LYS A 309 -5.08 -2.33 -19.06
CA LYS A 309 -4.18 -3.44 -18.70
C LYS A 309 -3.04 -2.89 -17.86
N LEU A 310 -2.66 -3.59 -16.79
CA LEU A 310 -1.65 -3.16 -15.83
C LEU A 310 -0.35 -2.68 -16.51
N ILE A 311 0.09 -3.38 -17.56
CA ILE A 311 1.29 -3.06 -18.34
C ILE A 311 1.21 -1.74 -19.13
N ASN A 312 0.02 -1.21 -19.35
CA ASN A 312 -0.19 0.07 -20.02
C ASN A 312 -0.20 1.25 -19.04
N LEU A 313 -0.17 0.99 -17.73
CA LEU A 313 -0.14 2.05 -16.73
C LEU A 313 1.27 2.59 -16.56
N MET A 314 1.39 3.90 -16.36
CA MET A 314 2.66 4.52 -15.99
C MET A 314 3.12 3.92 -14.65
N CYS A 315 4.38 3.49 -14.59
CA CYS A 315 4.98 3.00 -13.36
C CYS A 315 6.15 3.92 -12.95
N VAL A 316 6.22 4.21 -11.65
CA VAL A 316 7.25 5.06 -11.05
C VAL A 316 7.93 4.26 -9.96
N ASP A 317 9.25 4.16 -9.98
CA ASP A 317 10.02 3.34 -9.04
C ASP A 317 10.18 3.98 -7.64
N LEU A 318 10.95 3.32 -6.76
CA LEU A 318 11.22 3.81 -5.40
C LEU A 318 11.98 5.15 -5.35
N TRP A 319 12.60 5.57 -6.45
CA TRP A 319 13.37 6.81 -6.56
C TRP A 319 12.59 7.92 -7.25
N GLY A 320 11.38 7.63 -7.75
CA GLY A 320 10.55 8.61 -8.46
C GLY A 320 10.80 8.65 -9.96
N GLU A 321 11.55 7.69 -10.51
CA GLU A 321 11.86 7.61 -11.94
C GLU A 321 10.82 6.73 -12.67
N ILE A 322 10.53 7.07 -13.93
CA ILE A 322 9.64 6.28 -14.77
C ILE A 322 10.33 4.95 -15.10
N CYS A 323 9.60 3.85 -14.96
CA CYS A 323 10.07 2.51 -15.28
C CYS A 323 8.94 1.63 -15.81
N SER A 324 9.31 0.45 -16.30
CA SER A 324 8.42 -0.65 -16.63
C SER A 324 8.31 -1.65 -15.47
N LEU A 325 7.27 -2.49 -15.49
CA LEU A 325 7.13 -3.58 -14.53
C LEU A 325 8.25 -4.61 -14.66
N ASP A 326 8.74 -4.85 -15.89
CA ASP A 326 9.83 -5.78 -16.15
C ASP A 326 11.14 -5.30 -15.52
N GLU A 327 11.44 -3.99 -15.59
CA GLU A 327 12.59 -3.41 -14.90
C GLU A 327 12.49 -3.56 -13.37
N LEU A 328 11.29 -3.43 -12.79
CA LEU A 328 11.10 -3.68 -11.36
C LEU A 328 11.32 -5.15 -11.00
N LEU A 329 10.82 -6.09 -11.81
CA LEU A 329 11.05 -7.52 -11.62
C LEU A 329 12.53 -7.89 -11.77
N GLN A 330 13.23 -7.32 -12.75
CA GLN A 330 14.66 -7.53 -12.94
C GLN A 330 15.47 -7.03 -11.73
N ARG A 331 15.13 -5.85 -11.20
CA ARG A 331 15.77 -5.32 -9.98
C ARG A 331 15.48 -6.21 -8.77
N ALA A 332 14.25 -6.73 -8.65
CA ALA A 332 13.88 -7.66 -7.60
C ALA A 332 14.74 -8.93 -7.65
N TRP A 333 14.93 -9.50 -8.84
CA TRP A 333 15.77 -10.67 -9.08
C TRP A 333 17.24 -10.41 -8.76
N ILE A 334 17.80 -9.28 -9.21
CA ILE A 334 19.19 -8.89 -8.89
C ILE A 334 19.37 -8.74 -7.37
N GLY A 335 18.42 -8.08 -6.70
CA GLY A 335 18.43 -7.92 -5.24
C GLY A 335 18.35 -9.26 -4.51
N ALA A 336 17.45 -10.15 -4.93
CA ALA A 336 17.31 -11.48 -4.35
C ALA A 336 18.57 -12.34 -4.52
N ARG A 337 19.18 -12.31 -5.71
CA ARG A 337 20.45 -13.01 -5.99
C ARG A 337 21.61 -12.47 -5.17
N ALA A 338 21.74 -11.14 -5.07
CA ALA A 338 22.80 -10.50 -4.29
C ALA A 338 22.77 -10.90 -2.80
N LEU A 339 21.59 -11.23 -2.29
CA LEU A 339 21.38 -11.67 -0.90
C LEU A 339 21.49 -13.19 -0.73
N GLY A 340 21.82 -13.92 -1.80
CA GLY A 340 21.90 -15.37 -1.81
C GLY A 340 20.57 -16.04 -1.50
N PHE A 341 19.46 -15.48 -2.00
CA PHE A 341 18.14 -16.12 -1.97
C PHE A 341 17.90 -17.06 -3.15
N CYS A 342 18.61 -16.85 -4.26
CA CYS A 342 18.53 -17.68 -5.47
C CYS A 342 19.85 -18.42 -5.70
N ASP A 343 19.78 -19.66 -6.16
CA ASP A 343 20.95 -20.48 -6.49
C ASP A 343 21.68 -19.95 -7.74
N GLU A 344 23.02 -20.08 -7.78
CA GLU A 344 23.86 -19.58 -8.88
C GLU A 344 23.61 -20.29 -10.22
N ASP A 345 23.07 -21.52 -10.17
CA ASP A 345 22.84 -22.41 -11.31
C ASP A 345 21.43 -22.26 -11.94
N TYR A 346 20.62 -21.29 -11.51
CA TYR A 346 19.27 -21.11 -12.04
C TYR A 346 19.30 -20.44 -13.43
N GLU A 347 19.49 -21.25 -14.48
CA GLU A 347 19.32 -20.83 -15.87
C GLU A 347 17.82 -20.66 -16.17
N GLY A 348 17.43 -19.41 -16.39
CA GLY A 348 16.05 -19.00 -16.62
C GLY A 348 15.30 -19.89 -17.60
N ASN A 349 14.31 -20.60 -17.07
CA ASN A 349 13.13 -21.01 -17.81
C ASN A 349 11.97 -21.05 -16.81
N GLU A 350 10.97 -20.22 -17.09
CA GLU A 350 9.75 -19.99 -16.31
C GLU A 350 9.36 -21.14 -15.38
N ARG A 351 9.29 -20.84 -14.08
CA ARG A 351 8.39 -21.56 -13.16
C ARG A 351 8.02 -20.67 -11.99
N LEU A 352 6.71 -20.39 -11.94
CA LEU A 352 5.92 -20.07 -10.76
C LEU A 352 6.68 -20.31 -9.46
N ILE A 353 6.99 -19.22 -8.78
CA ILE A 353 7.32 -19.31 -7.38
C ILE A 353 6.07 -18.90 -6.62
N GLY A 354 5.50 -19.86 -5.90
CA GLY A 354 4.24 -19.70 -5.17
C GLY A 354 4.28 -18.56 -4.14
N LEU A 355 3.21 -18.44 -3.36
CA LEU A 355 3.09 -17.50 -2.24
C LEU A 355 4.36 -17.43 -1.35
N ASN A 356 5.18 -18.48 -1.35
CA ASN A 356 6.24 -18.75 -0.37
C ASN A 356 7.70 -18.49 -0.78
N GLU A 357 8.08 -18.22 -2.05
CA GLU A 357 9.52 -18.04 -2.37
C GLU A 357 9.80 -16.70 -3.07
N LEU A 358 10.90 -16.04 -2.70
CA LEU A 358 11.31 -14.73 -3.24
C LEU A 358 11.50 -14.81 -4.77
N VAL A 359 11.61 -13.68 -5.48
CA VAL A 359 11.82 -13.71 -6.94
C VAL A 359 13.14 -14.43 -7.24
N CYS A 360 13.01 -15.66 -7.72
CA CYS A 360 13.99 -16.51 -8.37
C CYS A 360 13.26 -17.11 -9.60
#